data_AF-A0A7H2PMQ7-F1
#
_entry.id   AF-A0A7H2PMQ7-F1
#
_cell.length_a   1.000
_cell.length_b   1.000
_cell.length_c   1.000
_cell.angle_alpha   90.00
_cell.angle_beta   90.00
_cell.angle_gamma   90.00
#
_symmetry.space_group_name_H-M   'P 1'
#
loop_
_entity.id
_entity.type
_entity.pdbx_description
1 polymer ?
#
loop_
_entity_poly.entity_id
_entity_poly.type
_entity_poly.pdbx_seq_one_letter_code
_entity_poly.pdbx_strand_id
1 'polypeptide(L)' 'MKKAKDFAATDSATTIDTIVGGTFVVKADVLTDTIFVGNIKTREIRTLYKNDGRDDNAFEAAVALASLKCGLGKKK' A
#
# COMPACT_ATOMS: atom_id res chain seq x y z
N MET A 1 -1.10 -2.56 15.75
CA MET A 1 0.17 -2.15 15.09
C MET A 1 1.14 -3.30 14.77
N LYS A 2 1.20 -4.39 15.54
CA LYS A 2 2.18 -5.48 15.32
C LYS A 2 2.08 -6.16 13.93
N LYS A 3 0.86 -6.52 13.50
CA LYS A 3 0.59 -7.16 12.19
C LYS A 3 1.10 -6.36 10.98
N ALA A 4 0.99 -5.04 11.02
CA ALA A 4 1.40 -4.19 9.90
C ALA A 4 2.92 -4.02 9.82
N LYS A 5 3.64 -4.07 10.95
CA LYS A 5 5.11 -4.11 10.96
C LYS A 5 5.62 -5.46 10.47
N ASP A 6 4.99 -6.55 10.93
CA ASP A 6 5.32 -7.91 10.50
C ASP A 6 5.07 -8.06 8.98
N PHE A 7 3.98 -7.51 8.43
CA PHE A 7 3.68 -7.53 6.99
C PHE A 7 4.64 -6.65 6.17
N ALA A 8 5.02 -5.47 6.67
CA ALA A 8 6.01 -4.62 5.99
C ALA A 8 7.38 -5.31 5.89
N ALA A 9 7.79 -6.05 6.92
CA ALA A 9 9.04 -6.79 6.98
C ALA A 9 9.00 -8.15 6.25
N THR A 10 7.82 -8.60 5.84
CA THR A 10 7.67 -9.85 5.09
C THR A 10 7.77 -9.54 3.60
N ASP A 11 8.81 -10.05 2.96
CA ASP A 11 8.88 -10.19 1.51
C ASP A 11 8.66 -11.66 1.18
N SER A 12 7.55 -11.96 0.52
CA SER A 12 7.25 -13.28 -0.03
C SER A 12 7.13 -13.17 -1.54
N ALA A 13 7.35 -14.26 -2.27
CA ALA A 13 7.20 -14.28 -3.73
C ALA A 13 5.78 -13.93 -4.21
N THR A 14 4.80 -13.94 -3.29
CA THR A 14 3.38 -13.62 -3.52
C THR A 14 3.03 -12.19 -3.11
N THR A 15 4.00 -11.41 -2.64
CA THR A 15 3.80 -10.02 -2.27
C THR A 15 4.29 -9.13 -3.41
N ILE A 16 3.44 -8.21 -3.84
CA ILE A 16 3.77 -7.15 -4.79
C ILE A 16 3.87 -5.83 -4.03
N ASP A 17 4.90 -5.05 -4.31
CA ASP A 17 5.05 -3.73 -3.72
C ASP A 17 5.40 -2.67 -4.76
N THR A 18 4.99 -1.44 -4.50
CA THR A 18 5.32 -0.29 -5.33
C THR A 18 5.53 0.96 -4.50
N ILE A 19 6.43 1.81 -4.96
CA ILE A 19 6.74 3.08 -4.33
C ILE A 19 6.03 4.19 -5.10
N VAL A 20 5.14 4.89 -4.43
CA VAL A 20 4.35 5.99 -4.99
C VAL A 20 4.98 7.32 -4.57
N GLY A 21 5.43 8.10 -5.57
CA GLY A 21 5.99 9.45 -5.38
C GLY A 21 7.19 9.52 -4.43
N GLY A 22 7.96 8.43 -4.33
CA GLY A 22 9.14 8.33 -3.45
C GLY A 22 8.84 8.52 -1.97
N THR A 23 7.56 8.45 -1.55
CA THR A 23 7.12 8.76 -0.18
C THR A 23 6.22 7.67 0.39
N PHE A 24 5.35 7.09 -0.43
CA PHE A 24 4.45 6.02 0.01
C PHE A 24 4.93 4.68 -0.52
N VAL A 25 4.77 3.64 0.29
CA VAL A 25 4.89 2.24 -0.13
C VAL A 25 3.50 1.62 -0.09
N VAL A 26 3.09 0.99 -1.18
CA VAL A 26 1.89 0.18 -1.25
C VAL A 26 2.34 -1.25 -1.49
N LYS A 27 1.99 -2.15 -0.58
CA LYS A 27 2.32 -3.58 -0.66
C LYS A 27 1.02 -4.38 -0.60
N ALA A 28 0.84 -5.33 -1.50
CA ALA A 28 -0.29 -6.25 -1.50
C ALA A 28 0.18 -7.70 -1.56
N ASP A 29 -0.53 -8.59 -0.89
CA ASP A 29 -0.31 -10.03 -0.97
C ASP A 29 -1.43 -10.66 -1.79
N VAL A 30 -1.07 -11.30 -2.91
CA VAL A 30 -2.05 -11.94 -3.81
C VAL A 30 -2.66 -13.21 -3.23
N LEU A 31 -2.09 -13.82 -2.20
CA LEU A 31 -2.67 -15.01 -1.55
C LEU A 31 -3.69 -14.65 -0.48
N THR A 32 -3.41 -13.61 0.29
CA THR A 32 -4.25 -13.22 1.43
C THR A 32 -5.14 -12.03 1.13
N ASP A 33 -5.02 -11.45 -0.06
CA ASP A 33 -5.73 -10.23 -0.47
C ASP A 33 -5.46 -9.07 0.49
N THR A 34 -4.33 -9.09 1.22
CA THR A 34 -4.03 -8.07 2.23
C THR A 34 -3.26 -6.92 1.58
N ILE A 35 -3.73 -5.69 1.82
CA ILE A 35 -3.11 -4.46 1.32
C ILE A 35 -2.59 -3.61 2.46
N PHE A 36 -1.37 -3.17 2.30
CA PHE A 36 -0.62 -2.31 3.18
C PHE A 36 -0.25 -1.02 2.47
N VAL A 37 -0.52 0.11 3.14
CA VAL A 37 -0.09 1.44 2.73
C VAL A 37 0.71 2.04 3.87
N GLY A 38 1.98 2.31 3.60
CA GLY A 38 2.92 2.93 4.54
C GLY A 38 3.54 4.19 3.97
N ASN A 39 4.05 5.05 4.86
CA ASN A 39 4.90 6.17 4.50
C ASN A 39 6.36 5.82 4.78
N ILE A 40 7.20 5.84 3.75
CA ILE A 40 8.63 5.51 3.83
C ILE A 40 9.38 6.57 4.64
N LYS A 41 9.04 7.85 4.46
CA LYS A 41 9.74 8.98 5.10
C LYS A 41 9.46 9.05 6.60
N THR A 42 8.20 8.90 7.00
CA THR A 42 7.82 8.94 8.42
C THR A 42 7.86 7.57 9.09
N ARG A 43 8.08 6.49 8.31
CA ARG A 43 8.00 5.09 8.76
C ARG A 43 6.67 4.75 9.44
N GLU A 44 5.61 5.47 9.08
CA GLU A 44 4.28 5.29 9.63
C GLU A 44 3.44 4.35 8.77
N ILE A 45 2.72 3.47 9.46
CA ILE A 45 1.71 2.62 8.85
C ILE A 45 0.44 3.47 8.73
N ARG A 46 0.02 3.76 7.50
CA ARG A 46 -1.20 4.54 7.28
C ARG A 46 -2.43 3.66 7.26
N THR A 47 -2.36 2.53 6.58
CA THR A 47 -3.52 1.65 6.41
C THR A 47 -3.05 0.22 6.18
N LEU A 48 -3.70 -0.73 6.84
CA LEU A 48 -3.59 -2.16 6.55
C LEU A 48 -5.01 -2.70 6.52
N TYR A 49 -5.43 -3.28 5.41
CA TYR A 49 -6.77 -3.83 5.25
C TYR A 49 -6.73 -5.08 4.37
N LYS A 50 -7.76 -5.91 4.50
CA LYS A 50 -7.98 -7.03 3.59
C LYS A 50 -8.91 -6.56 2.49
N ASN A 51 -8.57 -6.84 1.24
CA ASN A 51 -9.45 -6.65 0.09
C ASN A 51 -10.67 -7.55 0.30
N ASP A 52 -11.82 -6.92 0.53
CA ASP A 52 -13.12 -7.57 0.71
C ASP A 52 -13.96 -7.52 -0.57
N GLY A 53 -13.33 -7.25 -1.72
CA GLY A 53 -13.97 -7.23 -3.04
C GLY A 53 -14.81 -5.98 -3.31
N ARG A 54 -14.59 -4.90 -2.56
CA ARG A 54 -15.26 -3.61 -2.81
C ARG A 54 -14.77 -2.89 -4.07
N ASP A 55 -13.53 -3.16 -4.45
CA ASP A 55 -12.87 -2.57 -5.61
C ASP A 55 -12.44 -3.70 -6.58
N ASP A 56 -12.56 -3.47 -7.88
CA ASP A 56 -12.14 -4.42 -8.93
C ASP A 56 -10.64 -4.78 -8.81
N ASN A 57 -9.83 -3.81 -8.38
CA ASN A 57 -8.41 -4.00 -8.08
C ASN A 57 -7.97 -3.11 -6.90
N ALA A 58 -8.02 -3.69 -5.69
CA ALA A 58 -7.73 -2.95 -4.47
C ALA A 58 -6.26 -2.45 -4.39
N PHE A 59 -5.31 -3.10 -5.07
CA PHE A 59 -3.93 -2.64 -5.13
C PHE A 59 -3.82 -1.34 -5.93
N GLU A 60 -4.44 -1.28 -7.10
CA GLU A 60 -4.48 -0.06 -7.92
C GLU A 60 -5.25 1.06 -7.20
N ALA A 61 -6.35 0.74 -6.53
CA ALA A 61 -7.09 1.72 -5.72
C ALA A 61 -6.21 2.33 -4.61
N ALA A 62 -5.42 1.50 -3.92
CA ALA A 62 -4.47 1.97 -2.91
C ALA A 62 -3.35 2.82 -3.50
N VAL A 63 -2.83 2.46 -4.68
CA VAL A 63 -1.82 3.24 -5.43
C VAL A 63 -2.39 4.59 -5.85
N ALA A 64 -3.62 4.64 -6.37
CA ALA A 64 -4.30 5.87 -6.75
C ALA A 64 -4.51 6.79 -5.53
N LEU A 65 -4.96 6.22 -4.41
CA LEU A 65 -5.15 6.96 -3.16
C LEU A 65 -3.83 7.50 -2.61
N ALA A 66 -2.77 6.70 -2.62
CA ALA A 66 -1.43 7.13 -2.25
C ALA A 66 -0.91 8.25 -3.18
N SER A 67 -1.17 8.15 -4.48
CA SER A 67 -0.78 9.17 -5.47
C SER A 67 -1.48 10.50 -5.23
N LEU A 68 -2.78 10.47 -4.94
CA LEU A 68 -3.57 11.65 -4.57
C LEU A 68 -3.01 12.31 -3.31
N LYS A 69 -2.69 11.51 -2.27
CA LYS A 69 -2.12 11.99 -1.01
C LYS A 69 -0.68 12.48 -1.15
N CYS A 70 0.08 12.01 -2.13
CA CYS A 70 1.42 12.46 -2.43
C CYS A 70 1.47 13.80 -3.19
N GLY A 71 0.32 14.33 -3.62
CA GLY A 71 0.26 15.54 -4.44
C GLY A 71 0.69 15.33 -5.90
N LEU A 72 0.91 14.08 -6.33
CA LEU A 72 1.19 13.73 -7.73
C LEU A 72 -0.01 13.99 -8.67
N GLY A 73 -1.19 14.25 -8.10
CA GLY A 73 -2.40 14.65 -8.83
C GLY A 73 -2.51 16.14 -9.20
N LYS A 74 -1.48 16.97 -8.93
CA LYS A 74 -1.44 18.34 -9.48
C LYS A 74 -0.49 18.42 -10.67
N LYS A 75 -0.89 17.84 -11.80
CA LYS A 75 -0.47 18.42 -13.08
C LYS A 75 -1.26 19.73 -13.22
N LYS A 76 -0.53 20.85 -13.16
CA LYS A 76 -1.00 22.16 -13.62
C LYS A 76 -1.38 22.08 -15.09
#